data_AF-A0A1Z8WTF6-F1
#
_entry.id   AF-A0A1Z8WTF6-F1
#
_cell.length_a   1.000
_cell.length_b   1.000
_cell.length_c   1.000
_cell.angle_alpha   90.00
_cell.angle_beta   90.00
_cell.angle_gamma   90.00
#
_symmetry.space_group_name_H-M   'P 1'
#
loop_
_entity.id
_entity.type
_entity.pdbx_description
1 polymer ?
#
loop_
_entity_poly.entity_id
_entity_poly.type
_entity_poly.pdbx_seq_one_letter_code
_entity_poly.pdbx_strand_id
1 'polypeptide(L)'
;MYYSQYGQDEWLEKNVFTEKTNGFFLEIGAMCGTRLSNCKRFEDLGWQGIAIEANPLQKEKLKMSRRCPLIIKALVPNNFADETVGFNFWQPGTWGEGLSGIVSSYDPRQLQRISNEIALGQLPGLNPVIQVPIVRVRELFEVIERIDLLSIDIEGGELEILKDIEYDRFPIHVIVAENNFGDKKNEEFLRTKGFRKAHTAGVDEIYINERFVPNPE
;
A
#
# COMPACT_ATOMS: atom_id res chain seq x y z
N MET A 1 20.26 2.78 1.33
CA MET A 1 19.46 3.97 0.97
C MET A 1 18.03 3.66 1.33
N TYR A 2 17.35 4.57 2.01
CA TYR A 2 15.94 4.47 2.37
C TYR A 2 15.07 5.24 1.36
N TYR A 3 13.82 4.83 1.21
CA TYR A 3 12.93 5.21 0.11
C TYR A 3 11.59 5.78 0.58
N SER A 4 11.15 5.40 1.78
CA SER A 4 9.85 5.79 2.34
C SER A 4 9.76 7.31 2.57
N GLN A 5 8.53 7.82 2.65
CA GLN A 5 8.29 9.27 2.77
C GLN A 5 8.73 9.84 4.12
N TYR A 6 8.54 9.08 5.19
CA TYR A 6 8.65 9.51 6.59
C TYR A 6 9.58 8.61 7.42
N GLY A 7 10.40 7.76 6.77
CA GLY A 7 11.35 6.87 7.45
C GLY A 7 10.75 5.56 7.96
N GLN A 8 9.59 5.15 7.44
CA GLN A 8 8.93 3.89 7.74
C GLN A 8 9.89 2.70 7.53
N ASP A 9 10.53 2.64 6.36
CA ASP A 9 11.44 1.56 5.99
C ASP A 9 12.70 1.51 6.87
N GLU A 10 13.26 2.67 7.23
CA GLU A 10 14.34 2.77 8.20
C GLU A 10 13.92 2.30 9.60
N TRP A 11 12.75 2.73 10.07
CA TRP A 11 12.23 2.33 11.36
C TRP A 11 11.99 0.81 11.40
N LEU A 12 11.41 0.25 10.35
CA LEU A 12 11.15 -1.19 10.22
C LEU A 12 12.44 -2.01 10.19
N GLU A 13 13.43 -1.61 9.39
CA GLU A 13 14.73 -2.29 9.33
C GLU A 13 15.42 -2.30 10.69
N LYS A 14 15.36 -1.19 11.43
CA LYS A 14 16.06 -1.06 12.72
C LYS A 14 15.34 -1.74 13.89
N ASN A 15 14.01 -1.73 13.91
CA ASN A 15 13.24 -2.11 15.10
C ASN A 15 12.49 -3.44 14.98
N VAL A 16 12.23 -3.92 13.76
CA VAL A 16 11.41 -5.12 13.54
C VAL A 16 12.15 -6.19 12.73
N PHE A 17 12.84 -5.76 11.68
CA PHE A 17 13.51 -6.65 10.73
C PHE A 17 15.04 -6.57 10.84
N THR A 18 15.55 -6.30 12.04
CA THR A 18 16.98 -6.18 12.30
C THR A 18 17.72 -7.41 11.78
N GLU A 19 18.70 -7.19 10.88
CA GLU A 19 19.51 -8.23 10.23
C GLU A 19 18.75 -9.26 9.37
N LYS A 20 17.45 -9.08 9.16
CA LYS A 20 16.63 -10.00 8.35
C LYS A 20 16.81 -9.74 6.86
N THR A 21 17.30 -10.74 6.12
CA THR A 21 17.60 -10.65 4.68
C THR A 21 16.69 -11.51 3.80
N ASN A 22 15.79 -12.31 4.40
CA ASN A 22 14.96 -13.30 3.70
C ASN A 22 13.45 -13.17 4.01
N GLY A 23 12.90 -11.97 3.92
CA GLY A 23 11.46 -11.76 4.09
C GLY A 23 10.68 -11.73 2.77
N PHE A 24 9.36 -11.69 2.89
CA PHE A 24 8.43 -11.47 1.79
C PHE A 24 7.63 -10.18 2.00
N PHE A 25 7.56 -9.30 1.00
CA PHE A 25 6.72 -8.10 1.04
C PHE A 25 5.55 -8.15 0.05
N LEU A 26 4.45 -7.50 0.41
CA LEU A 26 3.36 -7.16 -0.49
C LEU A 26 3.17 -5.65 -0.46
N GLU A 27 3.40 -4.99 -1.60
CA GLU A 27 3.26 -3.54 -1.75
C GLU A 27 2.05 -3.21 -2.62
N ILE A 28 1.05 -2.55 -2.05
CA ILE A 28 -0.21 -2.17 -2.71
C ILE A 28 -0.20 -0.65 -2.85
N GLY A 29 -0.14 -0.15 -4.08
CA GLY A 29 0.10 1.27 -4.36
C GLY A 29 1.58 1.59 -4.57
N ALA A 30 2.25 0.83 -5.45
CA ALA A 30 3.70 0.94 -5.63
C ALA A 30 4.16 2.23 -6.33
N MET A 31 3.24 3.02 -6.89
CA MET A 31 3.50 4.27 -7.60
C MET A 31 4.62 4.11 -8.64
N CYS A 32 5.76 4.79 -8.49
CA CYS A 32 6.89 4.69 -9.43
C CYS A 32 7.93 3.60 -9.05
N GLY A 33 7.69 2.89 -7.94
CA GLY A 33 8.48 1.77 -7.45
C GLY A 33 9.72 2.11 -6.61
N THR A 34 10.07 3.39 -6.48
CA THR A 34 11.22 3.82 -5.67
C THR A 34 10.84 4.86 -4.65
N ARG A 35 10.54 6.08 -5.09
CA ARG A 35 10.17 7.18 -4.19
C ARG A 35 8.90 6.81 -3.41
N LEU A 36 8.91 7.07 -2.09
CA LEU A 36 7.82 6.78 -1.14
C LEU A 36 7.57 5.29 -0.88
N SER A 37 8.37 4.38 -1.44
CA SER A 37 8.17 2.94 -1.25
C SER A 37 8.61 2.50 0.15
N ASN A 38 7.69 1.88 0.89
CA ASN A 38 7.99 1.24 2.16
C ASN A 38 8.70 -0.13 1.96
N CYS A 39 8.64 -0.71 0.77
CA CYS A 39 9.16 -2.07 0.50
C CYS A 39 10.45 -2.11 -0.32
N LYS A 40 10.79 -1.04 -1.08
CA LYS A 40 11.96 -1.03 -1.98
C LYS A 40 13.27 -1.31 -1.24
N ARG A 41 13.40 -0.79 -0.02
CA ARG A 41 14.58 -1.03 0.82
C ARG A 41 14.77 -2.52 1.10
N PHE A 42 13.69 -3.22 1.43
CA PHE A 42 13.72 -4.65 1.76
C PHE A 42 13.99 -5.50 0.52
N GLU A 43 13.47 -5.12 -0.64
CA GLU A 43 13.85 -5.73 -1.91
C GLU A 43 15.36 -5.60 -2.18
N ASP A 44 15.95 -4.43 -1.90
CA ASP A 44 17.41 -4.20 -2.01
C ASP A 44 18.23 -5.03 -1.01
N LEU A 45 17.63 -5.42 0.11
CA LEU A 45 18.20 -6.37 1.08
C LEU A 45 18.00 -7.84 0.69
N GLY A 46 17.39 -8.11 -0.47
CA GLY A 46 17.22 -9.47 -1.01
C GLY A 46 15.86 -10.11 -0.72
N TRP A 47 14.91 -9.37 -0.13
CA TRP A 47 13.57 -9.88 0.10
C TRP A 47 12.86 -10.16 -1.22
N GLN A 48 12.02 -11.19 -1.21
CA GLN A 48 11.07 -11.44 -2.29
C GLN A 48 9.79 -10.65 -2.04
N GLY A 49 8.95 -10.49 -3.05
CA GLY A 49 7.67 -9.83 -2.86
C GLY A 49 6.88 -9.63 -4.14
N ILE A 50 5.79 -8.90 -4.03
CA ILE A 50 4.93 -8.49 -5.14
C ILE A 50 4.63 -7.00 -4.97
N ALA A 51 4.68 -6.25 -6.08
CA ALA A 51 4.25 -4.85 -6.10
C ALA A 51 3.03 -4.69 -7.03
N ILE A 52 2.02 -3.98 -6.54
CA ILE A 52 0.74 -3.75 -7.23
C ILE A 52 0.58 -2.26 -7.48
N GLU A 53 0.23 -1.90 -8.71
CA GLU A 53 -0.05 -0.53 -9.12
C GLU A 53 -1.14 -0.50 -10.19
N ALA A 54 -2.15 0.32 -10.00
CA ALA A 54 -3.29 0.40 -10.91
C ALA A 54 -3.04 1.36 -12.09
N ASN A 55 -2.20 2.38 -11.90
CA ASN A 55 -1.88 3.39 -12.90
C ASN A 55 -0.98 2.78 -14.00
N PRO A 56 -1.52 2.54 -15.22
CA PRO A 56 -0.75 1.90 -16.29
C PRO A 56 0.44 2.75 -16.77
N LEU A 57 0.44 4.07 -16.52
CA LEU A 57 1.54 4.95 -16.89
C LEU A 57 2.80 4.72 -16.05
N GLN A 58 2.67 4.05 -14.89
CA GLN A 58 3.80 3.71 -14.04
C GLN A 58 4.53 2.43 -14.46
N LYS A 59 3.91 1.62 -15.33
CA LYS A 59 4.40 0.28 -15.69
C LYS A 59 5.87 0.26 -16.10
N GLU A 60 6.29 1.16 -16.98
CA GLU A 60 7.68 1.17 -17.45
C GLU A 60 8.65 1.65 -16.38
N LYS A 61 8.28 2.64 -15.55
CA LYS A 61 9.10 3.04 -14.40
C LYS A 61 9.25 1.90 -13.40
N LEU A 62 8.16 1.19 -13.08
CA LEU A 62 8.16 0.05 -12.17
C LEU A 62 9.06 -1.08 -12.69
N LYS A 63 8.97 -1.44 -13.98
CA LYS A 63 9.84 -2.46 -14.59
C LYS A 63 11.33 -2.09 -14.51
N MET A 64 11.64 -0.80 -14.60
CA MET A 64 13.03 -0.33 -14.50
C MET A 64 13.52 -0.27 -13.05
N SER A 65 12.61 -0.12 -12.09
CA SER A 65 12.94 0.18 -10.70
C SER A 65 12.77 -1.00 -9.74
N ARG A 66 11.98 -2.02 -10.11
CA ARG A 66 11.69 -3.22 -9.31
C ARG A 66 12.21 -4.49 -9.98
N ARG A 67 12.60 -5.46 -9.17
CA ARG A 67 12.99 -6.82 -9.57
C ARG A 67 11.89 -7.85 -9.25
N CYS A 68 10.99 -7.52 -8.34
CA CYS A 68 9.86 -8.35 -7.95
C CYS A 68 8.79 -8.43 -9.06
N PRO A 69 7.95 -9.48 -9.07
CA PRO A 69 6.75 -9.53 -9.89
C PRO A 69 5.85 -8.30 -9.70
N LEU A 70 5.33 -7.80 -10.82
CA LEU A 70 4.46 -6.63 -10.87
C LEU A 70 3.05 -7.03 -11.27
N ILE A 71 2.05 -6.54 -10.54
CA ILE A 71 0.64 -6.64 -10.93
C ILE A 71 0.15 -5.24 -11.29
N ILE A 72 -0.01 -4.99 -12.59
CA ILE A 72 -0.49 -3.70 -13.10
C ILE A 72 -2.01 -3.71 -13.21
N LYS A 73 -2.68 -3.73 -12.05
CA LYS A 73 -4.14 -3.82 -11.88
C LYS A 73 -4.56 -3.12 -10.58
N ALA A 74 -5.82 -2.69 -10.51
CA ALA A 74 -6.40 -2.23 -9.26
C ALA A 74 -6.72 -3.41 -8.33
N LEU A 75 -6.20 -3.38 -7.10
CA LEU A 75 -6.61 -4.33 -6.07
C LEU A 75 -7.99 -3.92 -5.52
N VAL A 76 -8.94 -4.85 -5.52
CA VAL A 76 -10.31 -4.59 -5.08
C VAL A 76 -10.81 -5.67 -4.11
N PRO A 77 -11.83 -5.36 -3.28
CA PRO A 77 -12.52 -6.36 -2.47
C PRO A 77 -13.09 -7.51 -3.31
N ASN A 78 -13.25 -8.66 -2.66
CA ASN A 78 -13.68 -9.92 -3.26
C ASN A 78 -15.10 -9.86 -3.85
N ASN A 79 -15.95 -8.95 -3.38
CA ASN A 79 -17.33 -8.79 -3.82
C ASN A 79 -17.48 -7.97 -5.13
N PHE A 80 -16.39 -7.44 -5.69
CA PHE A 80 -16.44 -6.79 -7.00
C PHE A 80 -16.85 -7.79 -8.09
N ALA A 81 -17.98 -7.50 -8.75
CA ALA A 81 -18.54 -8.34 -9.82
C ALA A 81 -17.90 -8.07 -11.19
N ASP A 82 -17.52 -6.81 -11.45
CA ASP A 82 -16.93 -6.39 -12.71
C ASP A 82 -15.46 -6.79 -12.85
N GLU A 83 -14.95 -6.81 -14.07
CA GLU A 83 -13.54 -7.11 -14.41
C GLU A 83 -12.66 -5.87 -14.56
N THR A 84 -13.29 -4.69 -14.57
CA THR A 84 -12.61 -3.39 -14.60
C THR A 84 -13.24 -2.42 -13.62
N VAL A 85 -12.49 -1.39 -13.22
CA VAL A 85 -12.99 -0.32 -12.37
C VAL A 85 -12.58 1.06 -12.91
N GLY A 86 -13.41 2.06 -12.67
CA GLY A 86 -13.09 3.45 -12.95
C GLY A 86 -11.96 3.94 -12.06
N PHE A 87 -10.88 4.42 -12.66
CA PHE A 87 -9.66 4.84 -11.99
C PHE A 87 -9.26 6.23 -12.47
N ASN A 88 -8.94 7.10 -11.51
CA ASN A 88 -8.39 8.42 -11.77
C ASN A 88 -6.87 8.33 -11.60
N PHE A 89 -6.11 8.73 -12.61
CA PHE A 89 -4.66 8.68 -12.58
C PHE A 89 -4.05 10.08 -12.56
N TRP A 90 -2.84 10.20 -12.04
CA TRP A 90 -2.02 11.41 -12.19
C TRP A 90 -0.81 11.14 -13.05
N GLN A 91 -0.34 12.19 -13.72
CA GLN A 91 0.80 12.06 -14.62
C GLN A 91 2.07 11.73 -13.83
N PRO A 92 2.85 10.73 -14.26
CA PRO A 92 4.08 10.39 -13.60
C PRO A 92 5.06 11.57 -13.55
N GLY A 93 5.75 11.76 -12.42
CA GLY A 93 6.69 12.88 -12.22
C GLY A 93 6.04 14.21 -11.84
N THR A 94 4.73 14.27 -11.66
CA THR A 94 4.04 15.44 -11.08
C THR A 94 3.83 15.29 -9.57
N TRP A 95 3.52 16.40 -8.89
CA TRP A 95 3.17 16.37 -7.47
C TRP A 95 2.01 15.40 -7.17
N GLY A 96 1.02 15.35 -8.06
CA GLY A 96 -0.15 14.49 -7.90
C GLY A 96 0.07 13.00 -8.16
N GLU A 97 1.26 12.55 -8.61
CA GLU A 97 1.52 11.16 -9.04
C GLU A 97 1.03 10.10 -8.04
N GLY A 98 1.17 10.35 -6.74
CA GLY A 98 0.70 9.46 -5.65
C GLY A 98 -0.81 9.47 -5.45
N LEU A 99 -1.53 10.51 -5.88
CA LEU A 99 -2.95 10.73 -5.62
C LEU A 99 -3.89 9.91 -6.54
N SER A 100 -3.34 8.91 -7.23
CA SER A 100 -4.08 8.08 -8.18
C SER A 100 -4.92 7.04 -7.43
N GLY A 101 -6.18 6.85 -7.81
CA GLY A 101 -7.08 6.01 -7.01
C GLY A 101 -8.35 5.57 -7.74
N ILE A 102 -9.03 4.59 -7.15
CA ILE A 102 -10.31 4.09 -7.64
C ILE A 102 -11.38 5.14 -7.37
N VAL A 103 -12.12 5.54 -8.41
CA VAL A 103 -13.08 6.66 -8.34
C VAL A 103 -14.16 6.42 -7.28
N SER A 104 -14.65 5.19 -7.17
CA SER A 104 -15.70 4.81 -6.21
C SER A 104 -15.19 4.61 -4.77
N SER A 105 -13.87 4.61 -4.56
CA SER A 105 -13.25 4.28 -3.28
C SER A 105 -12.53 5.44 -2.61
N TYR A 106 -12.37 6.57 -3.30
CA TYR A 106 -11.77 7.77 -2.71
C TYR A 106 -12.48 8.17 -1.41
N ASP A 107 -11.69 8.54 -0.40
CA ASP A 107 -12.23 9.24 0.76
C ASP A 107 -12.78 10.62 0.32
N PRO A 108 -14.02 11.00 0.68
CA PRO A 108 -14.56 12.30 0.31
C PRO A 108 -13.70 13.49 0.77
N ARG A 109 -12.98 13.35 1.89
CA ARG A 109 -12.05 14.38 2.39
C ARG A 109 -10.82 14.49 1.49
N GLN A 110 -10.37 13.38 0.91
CA GLN A 110 -9.27 13.35 -0.04
C GLN A 110 -9.66 14.06 -1.34
N LEU A 111 -10.88 13.82 -1.85
CA LEU A 111 -11.42 14.57 -2.99
C LEU A 111 -11.52 16.08 -2.71
N GLN A 112 -11.89 16.46 -1.49
CA GLN A 112 -11.93 17.86 -1.07
C GLN A 112 -10.53 18.47 -1.03
N ARG A 113 -9.52 17.75 -0.51
CA ARG A 113 -8.12 18.18 -0.51
C ARG A 113 -7.63 18.42 -1.95
N ILE A 114 -7.82 17.44 -2.83
CA ILE A 114 -7.46 17.53 -4.24
C ILE A 114 -8.15 18.73 -4.90
N SER A 115 -9.44 18.93 -4.65
CA SER A 115 -10.20 20.06 -5.19
C SER A 115 -9.63 21.41 -4.74
N ASN A 116 -9.23 21.52 -3.47
CA ASN A 116 -8.59 22.72 -2.93
C ASN A 116 -7.21 22.96 -3.56
N GLU A 117 -6.40 21.93 -3.72
CA GLU A 117 -5.07 22.04 -4.35
C GLU A 117 -5.18 22.45 -5.83
N ILE A 118 -6.18 21.96 -6.56
CA ILE A 118 -6.49 22.42 -7.92
C ILE A 118 -6.90 23.89 -7.92
N ALA A 119 -7.80 24.31 -7.01
CA ALA A 119 -8.26 25.69 -6.91
C ALA A 119 -7.12 26.67 -6.57
N LEU A 120 -6.10 26.21 -5.84
CA LEU A 120 -4.90 26.98 -5.51
C LEU A 120 -3.83 26.92 -6.62
N GLY A 121 -4.09 26.25 -7.74
CA GLY A 121 -3.13 26.10 -8.85
C GLY A 121 -1.94 25.19 -8.54
N GLN A 122 -2.00 24.39 -7.49
CA GLN A 122 -0.94 23.45 -7.09
C GLN A 122 -1.03 22.13 -7.87
N LEU A 123 -2.22 21.80 -8.37
CA LEU A 123 -2.47 20.66 -9.24
C LEU A 123 -3.09 21.13 -10.57
N PRO A 124 -2.70 20.52 -11.72
CA PRO A 124 -3.17 20.94 -13.05
C PRO A 124 -4.65 20.62 -13.34
N GLY A 125 -5.36 19.99 -12.41
CA GLY A 125 -6.73 19.48 -12.59
C GLY A 125 -6.80 17.95 -12.55
N LEU A 126 -8.00 17.39 -12.35
CA LEU A 126 -8.23 15.95 -12.43
C LEU A 126 -8.04 15.46 -13.87
N ASN A 127 -7.37 14.32 -14.04
CA ASN A 127 -7.26 13.67 -15.34
C ASN A 127 -8.55 12.91 -15.69
N PRO A 128 -8.73 12.52 -16.96
CA PRO A 128 -9.84 11.66 -17.35
C PRO A 128 -9.80 10.33 -16.59
N VAL A 129 -10.98 9.89 -16.15
CA VAL A 129 -11.19 8.55 -15.59
C VAL A 129 -10.99 7.52 -16.70
N ILE A 130 -10.18 6.51 -16.42
CA ILE A 130 -9.96 5.36 -17.30
C ILE A 130 -10.51 4.09 -16.65
N GLN A 131 -10.81 3.08 -17.46
CA GLN A 131 -11.10 1.73 -16.96
C GLN A 131 -9.80 0.96 -16.86
N VAL A 132 -9.49 0.42 -15.67
CA VAL A 132 -8.32 -0.43 -15.44
C VAL A 132 -8.78 -1.84 -15.06
N PRO A 133 -8.04 -2.89 -15.45
CA PRO A 133 -8.32 -4.25 -14.99
C PRO A 133 -8.17 -4.36 -13.47
N ILE A 134 -8.93 -5.27 -12.86
CA ILE A 134 -8.86 -5.54 -11.43
C ILE A 134 -8.14 -6.86 -11.10
N VAL A 135 -7.67 -6.96 -9.86
CA VAL A 135 -7.33 -8.20 -9.17
C VAL A 135 -8.05 -8.18 -7.84
N ARG A 136 -8.65 -9.30 -7.43
CA ARG A 136 -9.34 -9.40 -6.14
C ARG A 136 -8.38 -9.86 -5.07
N VAL A 137 -8.65 -9.48 -3.82
CA VAL A 137 -7.85 -9.87 -2.65
C VAL A 137 -7.54 -11.38 -2.66
N ARG A 138 -8.56 -12.24 -2.83
CA ARG A 138 -8.39 -13.70 -2.84
C ARG A 138 -7.35 -14.22 -3.85
N GLU A 139 -7.22 -13.56 -5.00
CA GLU A 139 -6.33 -14.02 -6.09
C GLU A 139 -4.85 -13.84 -5.72
N LEU A 140 -4.50 -12.83 -4.91
CA LEU A 140 -3.12 -12.63 -4.45
C LEU A 140 -2.68 -13.74 -3.51
N PHE A 141 -3.63 -14.19 -2.69
CA PHE A 141 -3.42 -15.10 -1.59
C PHE A 141 -3.42 -16.58 -2.04
N GLU A 142 -3.67 -16.87 -3.31
CA GLU A 142 -3.47 -18.20 -3.89
C GLU A 142 -1.98 -18.57 -4.04
N VAL A 143 -1.10 -17.56 -4.14
CA VAL A 143 0.33 -17.74 -4.44
C VAL A 143 1.26 -17.23 -3.35
N ILE A 144 0.73 -16.61 -2.29
CA ILE A 144 1.50 -16.04 -1.18
C ILE A 144 1.29 -16.92 0.05
N GLU A 145 2.38 -17.46 0.62
CA GLU A 145 2.30 -18.29 1.84
C GLU A 145 2.43 -17.48 3.13
N ARG A 146 3.14 -16.35 3.08
CA ARG A 146 3.48 -15.51 4.23
C ARG A 146 3.82 -14.10 3.78
N ILE A 147 3.54 -13.11 4.62
CA ILE A 147 3.91 -11.72 4.38
C ILE A 147 4.62 -11.19 5.62
N ASP A 148 5.90 -10.89 5.49
CA ASP A 148 6.63 -10.23 6.57
C ASP A 148 6.27 -8.73 6.61
N LEU A 149 6.10 -8.08 5.45
CA LEU A 149 5.72 -6.67 5.34
C LEU A 149 4.62 -6.44 4.30
N LEU A 150 3.44 -6.01 4.72
CA LEU A 150 2.38 -5.50 3.85
C LEU A 150 2.38 -3.97 3.92
N SER A 151 2.56 -3.29 2.79
CA SER A 151 2.35 -1.84 2.68
C SER A 151 1.13 -1.57 1.83
N ILE A 152 0.21 -0.72 2.30
CA ILE A 152 -0.99 -0.32 1.55
C ILE A 152 -1.21 1.19 1.62
N ASP A 153 -1.22 1.82 0.45
CA ASP A 153 -1.47 3.23 0.23
C ASP A 153 -2.14 3.37 -1.15
N ILE A 154 -3.46 3.50 -1.20
CA ILE A 154 -4.23 3.52 -2.46
C ILE A 154 -5.21 4.69 -2.53
N GLU A 155 -4.99 5.72 -1.70
CA GLU A 155 -5.76 6.96 -1.66
C GLU A 155 -7.27 6.72 -1.38
N GLY A 156 -7.61 5.59 -0.75
CA GLY A 156 -8.96 5.19 -0.40
C GLY A 156 -9.30 3.72 -0.64
N GLY A 157 -10.02 3.11 0.30
CA GLY A 157 -10.49 1.72 0.23
C GLY A 157 -9.59 0.71 0.96
N GLU A 158 -8.54 1.19 1.64
CA GLU A 158 -7.57 0.39 2.39
C GLU A 158 -8.27 -0.54 3.39
N LEU A 159 -9.20 -0.01 4.18
CA LEU A 159 -9.92 -0.77 5.20
C LEU A 159 -10.74 -1.93 4.60
N GLU A 160 -11.34 -1.73 3.43
CA GLU A 160 -12.12 -2.78 2.77
C GLU A 160 -11.21 -3.89 2.23
N ILE A 161 -10.02 -3.53 1.73
CA ILE A 161 -8.98 -4.52 1.39
C ILE A 161 -8.53 -5.29 2.63
N LEU A 162 -8.22 -4.59 3.72
CA LEU A 162 -7.78 -5.21 4.98
C LEU A 162 -8.84 -6.16 5.54
N LYS A 163 -10.13 -5.84 5.45
CA LYS A 163 -11.23 -6.70 5.89
C LYS A 163 -11.31 -8.04 5.15
N ASP A 164 -10.93 -8.06 3.88
CA ASP A 164 -11.03 -9.22 3.01
C ASP A 164 -9.83 -10.17 3.10
N ILE A 165 -8.81 -9.82 3.88
CA ILE A 165 -7.66 -10.69 4.15
C ILE A 165 -8.06 -11.84 5.08
N GLU A 166 -7.75 -13.08 4.68
CA GLU A 166 -7.92 -14.28 5.51
C GLU A 166 -6.77 -14.42 6.53
N TYR A 167 -6.75 -13.60 7.59
CA TYR A 167 -5.67 -13.55 8.59
C TYR A 167 -5.36 -14.89 9.31
N ASP A 168 -6.31 -15.82 9.34
CA ASP A 168 -6.09 -17.15 9.92
C ASP A 168 -5.30 -18.07 8.99
N ARG A 169 -5.36 -17.81 7.68
CA ARG A 169 -4.65 -18.56 6.64
C ARG A 169 -3.32 -17.91 6.30
N PHE A 170 -3.24 -16.58 6.32
CA PHE A 170 -2.05 -15.84 5.90
C PHE A 170 -1.36 -15.16 7.07
N PRO A 171 -0.20 -15.69 7.51
CA PRO A 171 0.63 -15.01 8.50
C PRO A 171 1.14 -13.68 7.92
N ILE A 172 0.64 -12.58 8.48
CA ILE A 172 1.14 -11.22 8.21
C ILE A 172 1.80 -10.70 9.48
N HIS A 173 3.10 -10.39 9.40
CA HIS A 173 3.86 -9.86 10.55
C HIS A 173 3.63 -8.35 10.72
N VAL A 174 3.88 -7.55 9.68
CA VAL A 174 3.72 -6.09 9.74
C VAL A 174 2.77 -5.58 8.67
N ILE A 175 1.93 -4.62 9.03
CA ILE A 175 1.15 -3.81 8.10
C ILE A 175 1.55 -2.34 8.26
N VAL A 176 1.91 -1.70 7.16
CA VAL A 176 2.00 -0.23 7.05
C VAL A 176 0.78 0.22 6.26
N ALA A 177 -0.06 1.05 6.86
CA ALA A 177 -1.26 1.56 6.21
C ALA A 177 -1.28 3.09 6.26
N GLU A 178 -1.58 3.70 5.12
CA GLU A 178 -1.79 5.15 5.06
C GLU A 178 -3.02 5.55 5.89
N ASN A 179 -2.90 6.64 6.65
CA ASN A 179 -3.98 7.22 7.42
C ASN A 179 -3.92 8.75 7.39
N ASN A 180 -4.24 9.32 6.22
CA ASN A 180 -4.26 10.76 5.94
C ASN A 180 -5.07 11.61 6.93
N PHE A 181 -6.03 11.01 7.66
CA PHE A 181 -6.99 11.75 8.49
C PHE A 181 -6.94 11.40 9.99
N GLY A 182 -6.04 10.49 10.40
CA GLY A 182 -5.95 10.05 11.80
C GLY A 182 -7.20 9.33 12.32
N ASP A 183 -7.97 8.70 11.42
CA ASP A 183 -9.15 7.92 11.79
C ASP A 183 -8.71 6.65 12.54
N LYS A 184 -9.48 6.20 13.54
CA LYS A 184 -9.15 4.99 14.31
C LYS A 184 -9.56 3.67 13.65
N LYS A 185 -10.18 3.70 12.48
CA LYS A 185 -10.84 2.53 11.87
C LYS A 185 -9.86 1.40 11.56
N ASN A 186 -8.68 1.73 11.03
CA ASN A 186 -7.62 0.76 10.74
C ASN A 186 -7.13 0.12 12.04
N GLU A 187 -6.79 0.93 13.05
CA GLU A 187 -6.33 0.45 14.36
C GLU A 187 -7.37 -0.43 15.05
N GLU A 188 -8.62 0.01 15.10
CA GLU A 188 -9.72 -0.72 15.73
C GLU A 188 -9.95 -2.07 15.07
N PHE A 189 -9.95 -2.12 13.73
CA PHE A 189 -10.09 -3.37 12.99
C PHE A 189 -8.90 -4.29 13.18
N LEU A 190 -7.68 -3.79 12.95
CA LEU A 190 -6.45 -4.59 13.03
C LEU A 190 -6.20 -5.14 14.44
N ARG A 191 -6.62 -4.41 15.49
CA ARG A 191 -6.61 -4.93 16.86
C ARG A 191 -7.45 -6.20 17.02
N THR A 192 -8.60 -6.30 16.35
CA THR A 192 -9.41 -7.53 16.37
C THR A 192 -8.72 -8.73 15.69
N LYS A 193 -7.68 -8.47 14.90
CA LYS A 193 -6.87 -9.47 14.19
C LYS A 193 -5.54 -9.78 14.89
N GLY A 194 -5.32 -9.24 16.09
CA GLY A 194 -4.10 -9.49 16.89
C GLY A 194 -2.93 -8.56 16.55
N PHE A 195 -3.19 -7.43 15.90
CA PHE A 195 -2.17 -6.40 15.67
C PHE A 195 -2.25 -5.31 16.72
N ARG A 196 -1.09 -4.74 17.07
CA ARG A 196 -1.00 -3.50 17.83
C ARG A 196 -0.35 -2.41 16.98
N LYS A 197 -0.76 -1.16 17.16
CA LYS A 197 -0.04 -0.03 16.56
C LYS A 197 1.31 0.14 17.28
N ALA A 198 2.39 0.07 16.52
CA ALA A 198 3.76 0.13 17.04
C ALA A 198 4.41 1.48 16.80
N HIS A 199 4.08 2.15 15.70
CA HIS A 199 4.62 3.46 15.36
C HIS A 199 3.68 4.23 14.43
N THR A 200 3.88 5.55 14.37
CA THR A 200 3.24 6.44 13.40
C THR A 200 4.34 7.31 12.81
N ALA A 201 4.48 7.30 11.49
CA ALA A 201 5.50 8.03 10.74
C ALA A 201 4.79 8.93 9.71
N GLY A 202 4.67 10.22 10.02
CA GLY A 202 3.85 11.13 9.23
C GLY A 202 2.37 10.73 9.29
N VAL A 203 1.78 10.43 8.13
CA VAL A 203 0.39 9.94 8.01
C VAL A 203 0.29 8.41 8.02
N ASP A 204 1.41 7.69 7.97
CA ASP A 204 1.41 6.24 7.96
C ASP A 204 1.43 5.65 9.36
N GLU A 205 0.67 4.58 9.54
CA GLU A 205 0.64 3.82 10.78
C GLU A 205 1.23 2.43 10.58
N ILE A 206 2.12 2.04 11.49
CA ILE A 206 2.80 0.75 11.48
C ILE A 206 2.18 -0.14 12.55
N TYR A 207 1.66 -1.28 12.11
CA TYR A 207 0.99 -2.28 12.92
C TYR A 207 1.81 -3.57 12.96
N ILE A 208 2.07 -4.09 14.15
CA ILE A 208 2.81 -5.35 14.36
C ILE A 208 1.84 -6.39 14.89
N ASN A 209 1.83 -7.55 14.26
CA ASN A 209 1.10 -8.72 14.73
C ASN A 209 1.80 -9.31 15.95
N GLU A 210 1.09 -9.37 17.07
CA GLU A 210 1.66 -9.79 18.36
C GLU A 210 2.09 -11.26 18.34
N ARG A 211 1.58 -12.08 17.42
CA ARG A 211 2.00 -13.48 17.25
C ARG A 211 3.46 -13.64 16.82
N PHE A 212 4.10 -12.58 16.30
CA PHE A 212 5.49 -12.60 15.82
C PHE A 212 6.47 -11.91 16.76
N VAL A 213 5.97 -11.24 17.80
CA VAL A 213 6.82 -10.64 18.82
C VAL A 213 7.24 -11.76 19.78
N PRO A 214 8.54 -12.01 19.97
CA PRO A 214 8.98 -12.97 20.98
C PRO A 214 8.39 -12.59 22.34
N ASN A 215 7.83 -13.57 23.06
CA ASN A 215 7.48 -13.34 24.46
C ASN A 215 8.75 -12.88 25.19
N PRO A 216 8.69 -11.80 25.99
CA PRO A 216 9.79 -11.52 26.90
C PRO A 216 9.95 -12.74 27.83
N GLU A 217 11.15 -13.30 27.85
CA GLU A 217 11.56 -14.32 28.84
C GLU A 217 11.42 -13.79 30.27
#